data_AF-A0AAW1AK13-F1
#
_entry.id   AF-A0AAW1AK13-F1
#
_cell.length_a   1.000
_cell.length_b   1.000
_cell.length_c   1.000
_cell.angle_alpha   90.00
_cell.angle_beta   90.00
_cell.angle_gamma   90.00
#
_symmetry.space_group_name_H-M   'P 1'
#
loop_
_entity.id
_entity.type
_entity.pdbx_description
1 polymer ?
#
loop_
_entity_poly.entity_id
_entity_poly.type
_entity_poly.pdbx_seq_one_letter_code
_entity_poly.pdbx_strand_id
1 'polypeptide(L)'
;MASSRKVKARRDSDSVDINPKRMKLEDKDNVEEENDSIITSDVSLENVSQQLLSLEQNLAIEVGKITFHSPVEYVYNPLEYAFNIHTMYVEKYCKTVKKILFLGMNPGPWGMVQTGVPFGEINMVRDWLKISGPVGKPAKEQPSRKVTGFQCTRSEVSGKRLWGLFQELCKSPEKLFKHAYIHNYCPIALMNKKGCNITPAELKAPEVQTLHAACDKALAKTISILKVEIVIGIGGYAEKRAQLVVQSSKLPVKVLCLPHPSPRAVNNKNWSEKATQKLKPNLVS
;
A
#
# COMPACT_ATOMS: atom_id res chain seq x y z
N MET A 1 -47.27 -18.24 50.20
CA MET A 1 -48.46 -17.74 49.46
C MET A 1 -48.21 -18.02 47.99
N ALA A 2 -48.59 -19.14 47.37
CA ALA A 2 -49.90 -19.79 47.17
C ALA A 2 -50.85 -19.03 46.23
N SER A 3 -50.90 -19.44 44.95
CA SER A 3 -52.10 -19.76 44.15
C SER A 3 -51.65 -20.18 42.73
N SER A 4 -51.64 -21.46 42.31
CA SER A 4 -52.73 -22.41 41.93
C SER A 4 -53.52 -22.08 40.64
N ARG A 5 -53.30 -22.88 39.57
CA ARG A 5 -54.25 -23.74 38.80
C ARG A 5 -53.61 -24.10 37.44
N LYS A 6 -53.17 -25.33 37.08
CA LYS A 6 -53.86 -26.65 36.86
C LYS A 6 -54.96 -26.52 35.77
N VAL A 7 -54.95 -27.21 34.62
CA VAL A 7 -55.20 -28.68 34.45
C VAL A 7 -55.22 -29.14 32.96
N LYS A 8 -54.56 -30.29 32.68
CA LYS A 8 -54.88 -31.48 31.79
C LYS A 8 -55.22 -31.28 30.30
N ALA A 9 -55.05 -32.22 29.36
CA ALA A 9 -54.84 -33.70 29.28
C ALA A 9 -54.57 -34.02 27.77
N ARG A 10 -54.09 -35.16 27.25
CA ARG A 10 -54.00 -36.58 27.66
C ARG A 10 -53.23 -37.34 26.54
N ARG A 11 -52.44 -38.36 26.93
CA ARG A 11 -52.37 -39.77 26.44
C ARG A 11 -52.06 -40.05 24.95
N ASP A 12 -51.41 -41.13 24.55
CA ASP A 12 -50.77 -42.29 25.21
C ASP A 12 -49.96 -43.04 24.13
N SER A 13 -49.13 -43.98 24.58
CA SER A 13 -48.65 -45.19 23.91
C SER A 13 -47.47 -45.08 22.93
N ASP A 14 -46.48 -45.98 22.92
CA ASP A 14 -46.11 -47.04 23.86
C ASP A 14 -44.74 -47.58 23.38
N SER A 15 -43.80 -47.74 24.33
CA SER A 15 -42.95 -48.94 24.49
C SER A 15 -41.85 -49.25 23.43
N VAL A 16 -40.69 -49.88 23.71
CA VAL A 16 -40.21 -50.74 24.81
C VAL A 16 -38.68 -50.54 24.95
N ASP A 17 -38.20 -50.74 26.19
CA ASP A 17 -36.83 -50.98 26.64
C ASP A 17 -35.96 -51.94 25.79
N ILE A 18 -34.63 -51.86 25.95
CA ILE A 18 -33.79 -52.91 26.57
C ILE A 18 -32.30 -52.49 26.50
N ASN A 19 -31.66 -52.46 27.67
CA ASN A 19 -30.21 -52.29 27.89
C ASN A 19 -29.53 -53.68 27.98
N PRO A 20 -28.19 -53.81 28.03
CA PRO A 20 -27.40 -54.49 27.00
C PRO A 20 -26.73 -55.77 27.52
N LYS A 21 -26.13 -56.59 26.64
CA LYS A 21 -24.89 -57.35 26.94
C LYS A 21 -24.35 -58.12 25.72
N ARG A 22 -23.17 -57.66 25.27
CA ARG A 22 -21.91 -58.40 25.05
C ARG A 22 -21.97 -59.75 24.30
N MET A 23 -21.32 -59.80 23.14
CA MET A 23 -20.30 -60.80 22.78
C MET A 23 -19.56 -60.41 21.49
N LYS A 24 -18.24 -60.67 21.45
CA LYS A 24 -17.33 -60.45 20.32
C LYS A 24 -17.53 -61.53 19.25
N LEU A 25 -17.27 -61.18 17.99
CA LEU A 25 -16.80 -62.09 16.92
C LEU A 25 -16.04 -61.29 15.85
N GLU A 26 -15.03 -61.97 15.29
CA GLU A 26 -13.99 -61.48 14.35
C GLU A 26 -14.45 -61.48 12.88
N ASP A 27 -13.70 -60.69 12.09
CA ASP A 27 -13.41 -60.77 10.65
C ASP A 27 -14.53 -60.91 9.61
N LYS A 28 -14.64 -59.90 8.72
CA LYS A 28 -14.21 -59.99 7.30
C LYS A 28 -14.57 -58.74 6.49
N ASP A 29 -13.53 -58.27 5.79
CA ASP A 29 -13.42 -57.51 4.53
C ASP A 29 -14.66 -56.93 3.82
N ASN A 30 -14.36 -55.78 3.19
CA ASN A 30 -15.03 -55.06 2.11
C ASN A 30 -16.09 -54.01 2.48
N VAL A 31 -15.66 -52.74 2.57
CA VAL A 31 -16.38 -51.61 1.96
C VAL A 31 -15.36 -50.57 1.46
N GLU A 32 -15.24 -50.52 0.13
CA GLU A 32 -15.15 -49.36 -0.75
C GLU A 32 -14.46 -48.07 -0.24
N GLU A 33 -13.39 -47.70 -0.96
CA GLU A 33 -12.71 -46.41 -0.89
C GLU A 33 -13.68 -45.26 -1.24
N GLU A 34 -14.20 -44.57 -0.22
CA GLU A 34 -14.67 -43.20 -0.38
C GLU A 34 -13.52 -42.23 -0.09
N ASN A 35 -13.11 -41.59 -1.17
CA ASN A 35 -12.04 -40.62 -1.32
C ASN A 35 -12.34 -39.37 -0.48
N ASP A 36 -11.83 -39.33 0.76
CA ASP A 36 -11.86 -38.13 1.60
C ASP A 36 -10.84 -37.12 1.08
N SER A 37 -11.20 -36.46 -0.03
CA SER A 37 -10.47 -35.33 -0.57
C SER A 37 -10.68 -34.15 0.38
N ILE A 38 -9.84 -34.12 1.41
CA ILE A 38 -9.22 -32.94 2.02
C ILE A 38 -9.75 -31.65 1.42
N ILE A 39 -10.66 -30.98 2.14
CA ILE A 39 -11.00 -29.58 1.91
C ILE A 39 -9.80 -28.74 2.36
N THR A 40 -8.76 -28.71 1.52
CA THR A 40 -7.69 -27.71 1.55
C THR A 40 -7.79 -26.89 0.27
N SER A 41 -8.81 -26.05 0.16
CA SER A 41 -8.83 -25.00 -0.85
C SER A 41 -9.83 -23.91 -0.46
N ASP A 42 -9.33 -22.89 0.25
CA ASP A 42 -9.57 -21.49 -0.18
C ASP A 42 -8.75 -20.42 0.55
N VAL A 43 -7.60 -20.76 1.16
CA VAL A 43 -6.53 -19.75 1.34
C VAL A 43 -5.79 -19.67 0.00
N SER A 44 -6.51 -19.21 -1.02
CA SER A 44 -5.93 -18.90 -2.31
C SER A 44 -4.80 -17.89 -2.08
N LEU A 45 -3.65 -18.17 -2.68
CA LEU A 45 -2.48 -17.31 -2.70
C LEU A 45 -2.91 -15.92 -3.16
N GLU A 46 -3.17 -14.98 -2.23
CA GLU A 46 -3.43 -13.59 -2.60
C GLU A 46 -2.32 -13.15 -3.55
N ASN A 47 -2.71 -12.64 -4.72
CA ASN A 47 -1.69 -12.20 -5.66
C ASN A 47 -0.96 -10.98 -5.07
N VAL A 48 0.26 -10.71 -5.54
CA VAL A 48 1.13 -9.63 -5.00
C VAL A 48 0.42 -8.28 -4.88
N SER A 49 -0.43 -7.93 -5.86
CA SER A 49 -1.20 -6.69 -5.84
C SER A 49 -2.26 -6.64 -4.73
N GLN A 50 -2.97 -7.75 -4.46
CA GLN A 50 -3.98 -7.80 -3.40
C GLN A 50 -3.34 -7.66 -2.02
N GLN A 51 -2.22 -8.36 -1.78
CA GLN A 51 -1.46 -8.25 -0.53
C GLN A 51 -0.99 -6.80 -0.30
N LEU A 52 -0.48 -6.15 -1.36
CA LEU A 52 -0.02 -4.77 -1.29
C LEU A 52 -1.16 -3.79 -1.04
N LEU A 53 -2.29 -3.92 -1.74
CA LEU A 53 -3.46 -3.07 -1.54
C LEU A 53 -4.04 -3.21 -0.13
N SER A 54 -4.17 -4.44 0.37
CA SER A 54 -4.61 -4.71 1.74
C SER A 54 -3.66 -4.07 2.76
N LEU A 55 -2.34 -4.17 2.54
CA LEU A 55 -1.35 -3.51 3.38
C LEU A 55 -1.48 -1.97 3.35
N GLU A 56 -1.66 -1.39 2.17
CA GLU A 56 -1.80 0.05 1.96
C GLU A 56 -3.10 0.61 2.56
N GLN A 57 -4.21 -0.12 2.46
CA GLN A 57 -5.47 0.22 3.14
C GLN A 57 -5.31 0.20 4.66
N ASN A 58 -4.66 -0.83 5.20
CA ASN A 58 -4.37 -0.90 6.64
C ASN A 58 -3.47 0.26 7.09
N LEU A 59 -2.44 0.60 6.31
CA LEU A 59 -1.59 1.76 6.60
C LEU A 59 -2.39 3.06 6.58
N ALA A 60 -3.26 3.25 5.59
CA ALA A 60 -4.12 4.43 5.48
C ALA A 60 -5.02 4.57 6.73
N ILE A 61 -5.63 3.48 7.20
CA ILE A 61 -6.44 3.47 8.42
C ILE A 61 -5.60 3.81 9.65
N GLU A 62 -4.44 3.20 9.82
CA GLU A 62 -3.57 3.45 10.99
C GLU A 62 -3.07 4.90 11.03
N VAL A 63 -2.65 5.44 9.89
CA VAL A 63 -2.21 6.83 9.78
C VAL A 63 -3.38 7.81 9.97
N GLY A 64 -4.59 7.44 9.52
CA GLY A 64 -5.82 8.22 9.72
C GLY A 64 -6.23 8.38 11.19
N LYS A 65 -5.73 7.53 12.10
CA LYS A 65 -5.95 7.65 13.55
C LYS A 65 -5.03 8.68 14.23
N ILE A 66 -4.04 9.22 13.52
CA ILE A 66 -3.06 10.15 14.10
C ILE A 66 -3.65 11.55 14.17
N THR A 67 -3.72 12.11 15.38
CA THR A 67 -4.03 13.54 15.58
C THR A 67 -2.76 14.37 15.39
N PHE A 68 -2.73 15.17 14.34
CA PHE A 68 -1.66 16.14 14.10
C PHE A 68 -2.03 17.51 14.68
N HIS A 69 -1.09 18.12 15.39
CA HIS A 69 -1.24 19.44 16.01
C HIS A 69 -0.58 20.52 15.15
N SER A 70 -0.73 21.78 15.60
CA SER A 70 -0.09 22.93 14.97
C SER A 70 1.41 22.68 14.74
N PRO A 71 1.93 22.96 13.52
CA PRO A 71 1.32 23.78 12.47
C PRO A 71 0.47 23.02 11.43
N VAL A 72 0.23 21.71 11.61
CA VAL A 72 -0.61 20.93 10.67
C VAL A 72 -2.07 21.31 10.85
N GLU A 73 -2.75 21.66 9.75
CA GLU A 73 -4.17 22.01 9.74
C GLU A 73 -5.00 21.26 8.69
N TYR A 74 -4.32 20.65 7.71
CA TYR A 74 -4.92 19.85 6.64
C TYR A 74 -4.08 18.59 6.43
N VAL A 75 -4.75 17.45 6.45
CA VAL A 75 -4.18 16.12 6.22
C VAL A 75 -4.91 15.51 5.03
N TYR A 76 -4.19 15.19 3.97
CA TYR A 76 -4.75 14.54 2.80
C TYR A 76 -4.20 13.12 2.71
N ASN A 77 -5.09 12.13 2.60
CA ASN A 77 -4.74 10.75 2.34
C ASN A 77 -5.29 10.29 0.97
N PRO A 78 -4.49 10.33 -0.11
CA PRO A 78 -4.94 9.90 -1.43
C PRO A 78 -5.32 8.41 -1.48
N LEU A 79 -4.83 7.59 -0.55
CA LEU A 79 -5.24 6.19 -0.44
C LEU A 79 -6.66 6.02 0.12
N GLU A 80 -7.33 7.10 0.53
CA GLU A 80 -8.76 7.10 0.84
C GLU A 80 -9.56 7.61 -0.36
N TYR A 81 -9.33 8.85 -0.78
CA TYR A 81 -10.20 9.50 -1.78
C TYR A 81 -9.82 9.24 -3.24
N ALA A 82 -8.60 8.76 -3.52
CA ALA A 82 -8.14 8.39 -4.86
C ALA A 82 -7.86 6.87 -4.96
N PHE A 83 -8.39 6.08 -4.03
CA PHE A 83 -8.08 4.65 -3.91
C PHE A 83 -8.36 3.87 -5.19
N ASN A 84 -9.48 4.12 -5.88
CA ASN A 84 -9.79 3.44 -7.14
C ASN A 84 -8.70 3.64 -8.20
N ILE A 85 -8.13 4.84 -8.31
CA ILE A 85 -7.03 5.12 -9.25
C ILE A 85 -5.74 4.45 -8.78
N HIS A 86 -5.50 4.46 -7.48
CA HIS A 86 -4.35 3.77 -6.90
C HIS A 86 -4.43 2.25 -7.15
N THR A 87 -5.60 1.63 -6.98
CA THR A 87 -5.86 0.23 -7.31
C THR A 87 -5.55 -0.06 -8.77
N MET A 88 -6.00 0.78 -9.71
CA MET A 88 -5.64 0.63 -11.13
C MET A 88 -4.12 0.63 -11.35
N TYR A 89 -3.38 1.47 -10.63
CA TYR A 89 -1.91 1.49 -10.68
C TYR A 89 -1.28 0.21 -10.14
N VAL A 90 -1.70 -0.23 -8.95
CA VAL A 90 -1.16 -1.43 -8.30
C VAL A 90 -1.49 -2.69 -9.10
N GLU A 91 -2.75 -2.87 -9.50
CA GLU A 91 -3.18 -4.04 -10.27
C GLU A 91 -2.54 -4.07 -11.65
N LYS A 92 -2.30 -2.92 -12.29
CA LYS A 92 -1.68 -2.90 -13.61
C LYS A 92 -0.18 -3.21 -13.56
N TYR A 93 0.52 -2.68 -12.55
CA TYR A 93 1.98 -2.65 -12.56
C TYR A 93 2.66 -3.48 -11.44
N CYS A 94 1.90 -4.00 -10.49
CA CYS A 94 2.42 -4.76 -9.33
C CYS A 94 1.86 -6.19 -9.20
N LYS A 95 1.63 -6.87 -10.32
CA LYS A 95 1.13 -8.27 -10.33
C LYS A 95 2.17 -9.32 -9.91
N THR A 96 3.44 -8.95 -9.87
CA THR A 96 4.58 -9.84 -9.62
C THR A 96 5.54 -9.20 -8.63
N VAL A 97 6.44 -10.01 -8.07
CA VAL A 97 7.59 -9.53 -7.30
C VAL A 97 8.45 -8.54 -8.11
N LYS A 98 9.18 -7.68 -7.41
CA LYS A 98 9.92 -6.53 -7.96
C LYS A 98 11.30 -6.48 -7.32
N LYS A 99 12.35 -6.65 -8.13
CA LYS A 99 13.74 -6.60 -7.68
C LYS A 99 14.11 -5.23 -7.10
N ILE A 100 13.56 -4.15 -7.67
CA ILE A 100 13.90 -2.77 -7.31
C ILE A 100 12.66 -2.02 -6.80
N LEU A 101 12.78 -1.36 -5.65
CA LEU A 101 11.77 -0.45 -5.13
C LEU A 101 12.31 0.99 -5.13
N PHE A 102 11.72 1.85 -5.96
CA PHE A 102 11.92 3.29 -5.88
C PHE A 102 11.01 3.87 -4.81
N LEU A 103 11.60 4.48 -3.78
CA LEU A 103 10.87 4.96 -2.61
C LEU A 103 10.92 6.48 -2.51
N GLY A 104 9.76 7.12 -2.67
CA GLY A 104 9.56 8.54 -2.35
C GLY A 104 9.24 8.78 -0.88
N MET A 105 9.21 10.05 -0.47
CA MET A 105 8.87 10.42 0.91
C MET A 105 7.36 10.39 1.16
N ASN A 106 6.61 11.26 0.50
CA ASN A 106 5.16 11.41 0.67
C ASN A 106 4.54 12.14 -0.54
N PRO A 107 3.20 12.11 -0.71
CA PRO A 107 2.51 12.77 -1.81
C PRO A 107 2.83 14.27 -1.93
N GLY A 108 3.12 14.71 -3.15
CA GLY A 108 3.13 16.13 -3.50
C GLY A 108 1.73 16.63 -3.91
N PRO A 109 1.46 17.94 -3.76
CA PRO A 109 0.11 18.52 -3.86
C PRO A 109 -0.49 18.50 -5.27
N TRP A 110 0.35 18.37 -6.31
CA TRP A 110 -0.07 18.43 -7.71
C TRP A 110 0.17 17.12 -8.46
N GLY A 111 0.73 16.11 -7.79
CA GLY A 111 0.95 14.76 -8.31
C GLY A 111 0.05 13.77 -7.62
N MET A 112 0.61 12.97 -6.69
CA MET A 112 -0.12 11.89 -6.02
C MET A 112 -1.37 12.36 -5.24
N VAL A 113 -1.39 13.59 -4.71
CA VAL A 113 -2.62 14.17 -4.11
C VAL A 113 -3.76 14.28 -5.13
N GLN A 114 -3.45 14.46 -6.41
CA GLN A 114 -4.46 14.59 -7.46
C GLN A 114 -4.78 13.25 -8.13
N THR A 115 -3.82 12.32 -8.18
CA THR A 115 -3.95 11.10 -9.00
C THR A 115 -3.97 9.80 -8.22
N GLY A 116 -3.59 9.79 -6.94
CA GLY A 116 -3.36 8.56 -6.19
C GLY A 116 -2.11 7.77 -6.62
N VAL A 117 -1.38 8.19 -7.67
CA VAL A 117 -0.17 7.49 -8.14
C VAL A 117 1.08 8.15 -7.56
N PRO A 118 2.07 7.40 -7.01
CA PRO A 118 3.33 7.96 -6.54
C PRO A 118 4.02 8.83 -7.59
N PHE A 119 4.50 10.01 -7.21
CA PHE A 119 5.06 10.99 -8.16
C PHE A 119 4.11 11.31 -9.34
N GLY A 120 2.81 11.12 -9.17
CA GLY A 120 1.84 11.00 -10.26
C GLY A 120 1.44 12.32 -10.90
N GLU A 121 2.36 12.93 -11.66
CA GLU A 121 2.05 14.08 -12.50
C GLU A 121 0.98 13.72 -13.55
N ILE A 122 0.00 14.61 -13.74
CA ILE A 122 -1.26 14.33 -14.45
C ILE A 122 -1.03 13.72 -15.84
N ASN A 123 -0.19 14.34 -16.67
CA ASN A 123 0.02 13.90 -18.04
C ASN A 123 0.81 12.59 -18.08
N MET A 124 1.81 12.41 -17.21
CA MET A 124 2.54 11.15 -17.15
C MET A 124 1.65 9.99 -16.71
N VAL A 125 0.75 10.21 -15.75
CA VAL A 125 -0.20 9.18 -15.31
C VAL A 125 -1.23 8.85 -16.40
N ARG A 126 -1.83 9.87 -17.02
CA ARG A 126 -2.84 9.68 -18.06
C ARG A 126 -2.24 9.14 -19.37
N ASP A 127 -1.18 9.76 -19.86
CA ASP A 127 -0.73 9.57 -21.24
C ASP A 127 0.34 8.48 -21.36
N TRP A 128 1.17 8.29 -20.34
CA TRP A 128 2.22 7.26 -20.35
C TRP A 128 1.81 6.01 -19.55
N LEU A 129 1.37 6.16 -18.30
CA LEU A 129 0.90 5.03 -17.49
C LEU A 129 -0.50 4.55 -17.90
N LYS A 130 -1.23 5.32 -18.73
CA LYS A 130 -2.59 4.98 -19.20
C LYS A 130 -3.52 4.63 -18.04
N ILE A 131 -3.53 5.50 -17.02
CA ILE A 131 -4.39 5.41 -15.84
C ILE A 131 -5.12 6.74 -15.71
N SER A 132 -6.44 6.69 -15.57
CA SER A 132 -7.28 7.86 -15.37
C SER A 132 -8.65 7.43 -14.85
N GLY A 133 -9.35 8.34 -14.19
CA GLY A 133 -10.71 8.09 -13.72
C GLY A 133 -11.16 9.13 -12.71
N PRO A 134 -12.33 8.93 -12.08
CA PRO A 134 -12.81 9.82 -11.04
C PRO A 134 -11.93 9.77 -9.80
N VAL A 135 -11.73 10.94 -9.18
CA VAL A 135 -11.00 11.10 -7.92
C VAL A 135 -11.93 11.82 -6.96
N GLY A 136 -12.06 11.29 -5.74
CA GLY A 136 -12.84 11.90 -4.67
C GLY A 136 -12.13 13.11 -4.05
N LYS A 137 -12.55 13.47 -2.84
CA LYS A 137 -12.02 14.62 -2.10
C LYS A 137 -11.64 14.24 -0.67
N PRO A 138 -10.63 14.90 -0.08
CA PRO A 138 -10.39 14.79 1.36
C PRO A 138 -11.53 15.47 2.13
N ALA A 139 -11.75 15.05 3.38
CA ALA A 139 -12.84 15.58 4.21
C ALA A 139 -12.80 17.10 4.42
N LYS A 140 -11.59 17.68 4.48
CA LYS A 140 -11.36 19.12 4.63
C LYS A 140 -10.33 19.58 3.61
N GLU A 141 -10.75 20.35 2.61
CA GLU A 141 -9.85 20.90 1.59
C GLU A 141 -9.24 22.24 2.02
N GLN A 142 -7.93 22.42 1.80
CA GLN A 142 -7.30 23.72 1.88
C GLN A 142 -7.64 24.53 0.61
N PRO A 143 -8.13 25.78 0.72
CA PRO A 143 -8.69 26.52 -0.41
C PRO A 143 -7.79 26.68 -1.65
N SER A 144 -6.48 26.77 -1.44
CA SER A 144 -5.44 26.90 -2.49
C SER A 144 -4.81 25.58 -2.92
N ARG A 145 -5.28 24.45 -2.37
CA ARG A 145 -4.81 23.08 -2.64
C ARG A 145 -6.00 22.14 -2.81
N LYS A 146 -6.94 22.54 -3.66
CA LYS A 146 -8.11 21.70 -3.99
C LYS A 146 -7.66 20.44 -4.73
N VAL A 147 -8.37 19.34 -4.50
CA VAL A 147 -8.27 18.11 -5.27
C VAL A 147 -9.28 18.19 -6.41
N THR A 148 -8.76 18.35 -7.63
CA THR A 148 -9.56 18.39 -8.87
C THR A 148 -9.30 17.17 -9.75
N GLY A 149 -8.59 16.17 -9.22
CA GLY A 149 -8.28 14.94 -9.94
C GLY A 149 -7.47 15.19 -11.22
N PHE A 150 -7.80 14.44 -12.27
CA PHE A 150 -7.20 14.59 -13.60
C PHE A 150 -7.55 15.90 -14.33
N GLN A 151 -8.40 16.76 -13.76
CA GLN A 151 -8.65 18.11 -14.27
C GLN A 151 -7.67 19.14 -13.68
N CYS A 152 -6.76 18.73 -12.79
CA CYS A 152 -5.71 19.62 -12.28
C CYS A 152 -4.85 20.17 -13.44
N THR A 153 -4.79 21.50 -13.56
CA THR A 153 -4.01 22.18 -14.60
C THR A 153 -2.55 22.41 -14.20
N ARG A 154 -2.19 22.10 -12.95
CA ARG A 154 -0.82 22.24 -12.45
C ARG A 154 -0.03 20.96 -12.68
N SER A 155 1.20 21.12 -13.15
CA SER A 155 2.15 20.03 -13.32
C SER A 155 3.07 19.91 -12.10
N GLU A 156 3.19 18.69 -11.56
CA GLU A 156 4.17 18.39 -10.52
C GLU A 156 5.55 18.13 -11.14
N VAL A 157 6.45 19.10 -11.06
CA VAL A 157 7.79 19.04 -11.67
C VAL A 157 8.58 17.80 -11.23
N SER A 158 8.51 17.42 -9.96
CA SER A 158 9.18 16.23 -9.43
C SER A 158 8.71 14.97 -10.16
N GLY A 159 7.40 14.81 -10.29
CA GLY A 159 6.78 13.67 -10.98
C GLY A 159 7.07 13.66 -12.47
N LYS A 160 6.94 14.82 -13.13
CA LYS A 160 7.26 14.97 -14.55
C LYS A 160 8.69 14.56 -14.86
N ARG A 161 9.66 14.98 -14.04
CA ARG A 161 11.08 14.61 -14.21
C ARG A 161 11.30 13.11 -14.00
N LEU A 162 10.78 12.55 -12.92
CA LEU A 162 10.99 11.13 -12.60
C LEU A 162 10.39 10.21 -13.65
N TRP A 163 9.11 10.39 -13.97
CA TRP A 163 8.45 9.57 -14.98
C TRP A 163 9.00 9.85 -16.38
N GLY A 164 9.35 11.09 -16.70
CA GLY A 164 10.00 11.44 -17.97
C GLY A 164 11.34 10.71 -18.16
N LEU A 165 12.15 10.62 -17.11
CA LEU A 165 13.39 9.83 -17.12
C LEU A 165 13.10 8.35 -17.42
N PHE A 166 12.11 7.75 -16.76
CA PHE A 166 11.77 6.35 -17.04
C PHE A 166 11.14 6.14 -18.42
N GLN A 167 10.38 7.12 -18.92
CA GLN A 167 9.89 7.11 -20.30
C GLN A 167 11.07 7.13 -21.29
N GLU A 168 12.10 7.94 -21.05
CA GLU A 168 13.29 7.99 -21.90
C GLU A 168 14.12 6.70 -21.84
N LEU A 169 14.36 6.15 -20.63
CA LEU A 169 15.20 4.98 -20.42
C LEU A 169 14.50 3.67 -20.80
N CYS A 170 13.25 3.50 -20.38
CA CYS A 170 12.52 2.24 -20.52
C CYS A 170 11.61 2.23 -21.74
N LYS A 171 11.28 3.38 -22.34
CA LYS A 171 10.36 3.58 -23.48
C LYS A 171 8.89 3.27 -23.17
N SER A 172 8.61 2.17 -22.48
CA SER A 172 7.28 1.70 -22.10
C SER A 172 7.21 1.44 -20.59
N PRO A 173 6.06 1.68 -19.92
CA PRO A 173 5.87 1.33 -18.51
C PRO A 173 6.16 -0.14 -18.22
N GLU A 174 5.78 -1.06 -19.10
CA GLU A 174 5.90 -2.51 -18.90
C GLU A 174 7.37 -2.93 -18.71
N LYS A 175 8.29 -2.29 -19.43
CA LYS A 175 9.75 -2.52 -19.30
C LYS A 175 10.27 -2.08 -17.93
N LEU A 176 9.78 -0.95 -17.42
CA LEU A 176 10.11 -0.49 -16.06
C LEU A 176 9.55 -1.45 -15.01
N PHE A 177 8.25 -1.73 -15.10
CA PHE A 177 7.52 -2.49 -14.09
C PHE A 177 7.77 -3.99 -14.13
N LYS A 178 8.47 -4.50 -15.16
CA LYS A 178 9.00 -5.87 -15.18
C LYS A 178 9.94 -6.12 -13.98
N HIS A 179 10.72 -5.12 -13.58
CA HIS A 179 11.76 -5.29 -12.56
C HIS A 179 11.64 -4.33 -11.37
N ALA A 180 11.02 -3.16 -11.58
CA ALA A 180 10.96 -2.11 -10.57
C ALA A 180 9.52 -1.73 -10.20
N TYR A 181 9.36 -1.09 -9.04
CA TYR A 181 8.10 -0.47 -8.64
C TYR A 181 8.36 0.85 -7.93
N ILE A 182 7.42 1.79 -8.03
CA ILE A 182 7.52 3.13 -7.42
C ILE A 182 6.46 3.22 -6.34
N HIS A 183 6.87 3.61 -5.14
CA HIS A 183 6.02 3.73 -3.96
C HIS A 183 6.44 4.92 -3.09
N ASN A 184 5.57 5.38 -2.18
CA ASN A 184 5.90 6.42 -1.19
C ASN A 184 5.97 5.80 0.20
N TYR A 185 6.92 6.24 1.02
CA TYR A 185 7.06 5.78 2.39
C TYR A 185 5.86 6.18 3.28
N CYS A 186 5.44 7.44 3.24
CA CYS A 186 4.23 7.92 3.91
C CYS A 186 3.12 8.16 2.87
N PRO A 187 1.86 7.73 3.12
CA PRO A 187 0.78 7.92 2.17
C PRO A 187 0.12 9.30 2.27
N ILE A 188 0.47 10.14 3.26
CA ILE A 188 -0.24 11.40 3.55
C ILE A 188 0.53 12.65 3.13
N ALA A 189 -0.20 13.68 2.69
CA ALA A 189 0.29 15.04 2.56
C ALA A 189 -0.21 15.91 3.73
N LEU A 190 0.70 16.68 4.32
CA LEU A 190 0.42 17.54 5.47
C LEU A 190 0.63 19.00 5.09
N MET A 191 -0.28 19.86 5.51
CA MET A 191 -0.21 21.28 5.19
C MET A 191 -0.63 22.15 6.36
N ASN A 192 -0.02 23.34 6.44
CA ASN A 192 -0.45 24.39 7.36
C ASN A 192 -1.68 25.15 6.83
N LYS A 193 -2.17 26.11 7.63
CA LYS A 193 -3.31 26.98 7.29
C LYS A 193 -3.23 27.62 5.88
N LYS A 194 -2.02 28.02 5.48
CA LYS A 194 -1.75 28.71 4.20
C LYS A 194 -1.54 27.73 3.03
N GLY A 195 -1.63 26.42 3.25
CA GLY A 195 -1.39 25.40 2.22
C GLY A 195 0.10 25.20 1.91
N CYS A 196 1.00 25.64 2.81
CA CYS A 196 2.41 25.27 2.71
C CYS A 196 2.56 23.81 3.16
N ASN A 197 3.30 23.04 2.37
CA ASN A 197 3.60 21.65 2.69
C ASN A 197 4.44 21.56 3.97
N ILE A 198 4.06 20.65 4.86
CA ILE A 198 4.84 20.20 6.00
C ILE A 198 5.27 18.77 5.67
N THR A 199 6.57 18.54 5.62
CA THR A 199 7.12 17.20 5.38
C THR A 199 7.10 16.39 6.67
N PRO A 200 7.07 15.05 6.59
CA PRO A 200 7.29 14.21 7.76
C PRO A 200 8.59 14.47 8.53
N ALA A 201 9.59 15.13 7.92
CA ALA A 201 10.83 15.54 8.59
C ALA A 201 10.66 16.80 9.47
N GLU A 202 9.64 17.60 9.23
CA GLU A 202 9.35 18.84 9.96
C GLU A 202 8.38 18.62 11.13
N LEU A 203 7.83 17.41 11.26
CA LEU A 203 6.96 17.03 12.37
C LEU A 203 7.74 16.89 13.68
N LYS A 204 7.08 17.22 14.78
CA LYS A 204 7.63 17.09 16.13
C LYS A 204 7.21 15.75 16.74
N ALA A 205 7.96 15.30 17.76
CA ALA A 205 7.49 14.23 18.62
C ALA A 205 6.25 14.71 19.42
N PRO A 206 5.26 13.84 19.72
CA PRO A 206 5.22 12.40 19.46
C PRO A 206 4.71 11.98 18.06
N GLU A 207 4.08 12.88 17.31
CA GLU A 207 3.38 12.59 16.05
C GLU A 207 4.25 11.87 15.02
N VAL A 208 5.48 12.36 14.83
CA VAL A 208 6.41 11.78 13.86
C VAL A 208 6.80 10.35 14.22
N GLN A 209 6.84 10.00 15.51
CA GLN A 209 7.19 8.66 15.97
C GLN A 209 6.07 7.66 15.65
N THR A 210 4.82 8.03 15.92
CA THR A 210 3.65 7.22 15.57
C THR A 210 3.54 7.02 14.06
N LEU A 211 3.73 8.09 13.28
CA LEU A 211 3.75 8.02 11.82
C LEU A 211 4.87 7.10 11.32
N HIS A 212 6.08 7.24 11.87
CA HIS A 212 7.22 6.40 11.53
C HIS A 212 6.98 4.93 11.86
N ALA A 213 6.44 4.61 13.03
CA ALA A 213 6.17 3.23 13.41
C ALA A 213 5.20 2.55 12.43
N ALA A 214 4.14 3.25 12.02
CA ALA A 214 3.18 2.73 11.04
C ALA A 214 3.82 2.53 9.66
N CYS A 215 4.50 3.57 9.13
CA CYS A 215 5.11 3.53 7.80
C CYS A 215 6.30 2.56 7.72
N ASP A 216 7.11 2.42 8.78
CA ASP A 216 8.22 1.46 8.83
C ASP A 216 7.71 0.02 8.75
N LYS A 217 6.69 -0.30 9.55
CA LYS A 217 6.04 -1.61 9.55
C LYS A 217 5.48 -1.94 8.17
N ALA A 218 4.84 -0.96 7.52
CA ALA A 218 4.33 -1.14 6.17
C ALA A 218 5.46 -1.32 5.15
N LEU A 219 6.51 -0.49 5.19
CA LEU A 219 7.64 -0.60 4.26
C LEU A 219 8.35 -1.96 4.38
N ALA A 220 8.57 -2.46 5.60
CA ALA A 220 9.14 -3.78 5.82
C ALA A 220 8.32 -4.88 5.12
N LYS A 221 6.99 -4.84 5.30
CA LYS A 221 6.06 -5.78 4.66
C LYS A 221 6.04 -5.61 3.13
N THR A 222 6.04 -4.39 2.62
CA THR A 222 6.11 -4.11 1.17
C THR A 222 7.39 -4.72 0.58
N ILE A 223 8.54 -4.56 1.23
CA ILE A 223 9.81 -5.15 0.80
C ILE A 223 9.71 -6.69 0.76
N SER A 224 9.11 -7.31 1.77
CA SER A 224 8.92 -8.77 1.83
C SER A 224 7.94 -9.29 0.77
N ILE A 225 6.77 -8.66 0.62
CA ILE A 225 5.73 -9.02 -0.37
C ILE A 225 6.32 -8.97 -1.79
N LEU A 226 7.06 -7.89 -2.08
CA LEU A 226 7.65 -7.65 -3.39
C LEU A 226 8.97 -8.40 -3.61
N LYS A 227 9.53 -9.06 -2.58
CA LYS A 227 10.87 -9.68 -2.61
C LYS A 227 11.94 -8.75 -3.18
N VAL A 228 11.96 -7.51 -2.68
CA VAL A 228 12.88 -6.47 -3.14
C VAL A 228 14.31 -6.82 -2.76
N GLU A 229 15.24 -6.65 -3.70
CA GLU A 229 16.69 -6.80 -3.46
C GLU A 229 17.37 -5.44 -3.29
N ILE A 230 16.84 -4.39 -3.94
CA ILE A 230 17.39 -3.04 -3.92
C ILE A 230 16.28 -2.01 -3.67
N VAL A 231 16.39 -1.24 -2.59
CA VAL A 231 15.60 -0.02 -2.39
C VAL A 231 16.41 1.19 -2.83
N ILE A 232 15.84 2.00 -3.72
CA ILE A 232 16.40 3.26 -4.17
C ILE A 232 15.57 4.39 -3.57
N GLY A 233 16.07 4.98 -2.48
CA GLY A 233 15.47 6.17 -1.88
C GLY A 233 15.60 7.38 -2.80
N ILE A 234 14.49 8.02 -3.13
CA ILE A 234 14.46 9.26 -3.91
C ILE A 234 14.58 10.43 -2.92
N GLY A 235 15.82 10.86 -2.69
CA GLY A 235 16.19 11.85 -1.68
C GLY A 235 16.61 11.23 -0.35
N GLY A 236 17.39 12.00 0.42
CA GLY A 236 18.04 11.52 1.65
C GLY A 236 17.06 11.09 2.76
N TYR A 237 15.85 11.67 2.81
CA TYR A 237 14.85 11.23 3.78
C TYR A 237 14.40 9.79 3.52
N ALA A 238 13.97 9.50 2.29
CA ALA A 238 13.49 8.17 1.93
C ALA A 238 14.60 7.12 2.01
N GLU A 239 15.83 7.47 1.61
CA GLU A 239 17.02 6.65 1.83
C GLU A 239 17.20 6.31 3.31
N LYS A 240 17.22 7.34 4.19
CA LYS A 240 17.47 7.14 5.61
C LYS A 240 16.39 6.27 6.27
N ARG A 241 15.12 6.47 5.91
CA ARG A 241 14.02 5.62 6.39
C ARG A 241 14.16 4.19 5.92
N ALA A 242 14.47 3.97 4.64
CA ALA A 242 14.72 2.62 4.12
C ALA A 242 15.89 1.92 4.83
N GLN A 243 17.01 2.63 5.07
CA GLN A 243 18.15 2.08 5.81
C GLN A 243 17.75 1.62 7.22
N LEU A 244 16.99 2.44 7.94
CA LEU A 244 16.52 2.10 9.29
C LEU A 244 15.61 0.87 9.29
N VAL A 245 14.65 0.79 8.35
CA VAL A 245 13.73 -0.35 8.22
C VAL A 245 14.46 -1.64 7.87
N VAL A 246 15.38 -1.57 6.90
CA VAL A 246 16.20 -2.72 6.47
C VAL A 246 17.04 -3.23 7.64
N GLN A 247 17.69 -2.34 8.38
CA GLN A 247 18.52 -2.71 9.53
C GLN A 247 17.69 -3.29 10.69
N SER A 248 16.61 -2.63 11.09
CA SER A 248 15.78 -3.06 12.23
C SER A 248 15.05 -4.37 11.96
N SER A 249 14.64 -4.60 10.70
CA SER A 249 13.94 -5.80 10.26
C SER A 249 14.88 -6.90 9.75
N LYS A 250 16.21 -6.68 9.79
CA LYS A 250 17.26 -7.60 9.30
C LYS A 250 17.00 -8.11 7.87
N LEU A 251 16.53 -7.22 6.99
CA LEU A 251 16.22 -7.56 5.61
C LEU A 251 17.53 -7.59 4.78
N PRO A 252 17.76 -8.61 3.93
CA PRO A 252 18.97 -8.71 3.11
C PRO A 252 18.87 -7.83 1.85
N VAL A 253 18.66 -6.53 2.04
CA VAL A 253 18.32 -5.59 0.96
C VAL A 253 19.34 -4.47 0.88
N LYS A 254 19.78 -4.14 -0.33
CA LYS A 254 20.68 -3.01 -0.57
C LYS A 254 19.89 -1.71 -0.60
N VAL A 255 20.35 -0.68 0.10
CA VAL A 255 19.76 0.66 0.02
C VAL A 255 20.70 1.59 -0.75
N LEU A 256 20.15 2.27 -1.76
CA LEU A 256 20.82 3.27 -2.59
C LEU A 256 20.07 4.60 -2.55
N CYS A 257 20.73 5.67 -3.00
CA CYS A 257 20.16 7.00 -3.07
C CYS A 257 20.20 7.59 -4.47
N LEU A 258 19.03 8.01 -4.93
CA LEU A 258 18.86 8.89 -6.08
C LEU A 258 18.59 10.31 -5.58
N PRO A 259 19.26 11.35 -6.13
CA PRO A 259 18.91 12.73 -5.80
C PRO A 259 17.43 13.02 -6.07
N HIS A 260 16.79 13.81 -5.22
CA HIS A 260 15.36 14.12 -5.39
C HIS A 260 15.12 15.04 -6.61
N PRO A 261 14.11 14.78 -7.47
CA PRO A 261 13.87 15.54 -8.71
C PRO A 261 13.37 16.98 -8.52
N SER A 262 12.99 17.36 -7.29
CA SER A 262 12.42 18.68 -6.97
C SER A 262 13.29 19.84 -7.48
N PRO A 263 12.70 20.88 -8.07
CA PRO A 263 13.43 22.08 -8.48
C PRO A 263 13.99 22.87 -7.29
N ARG A 264 13.53 22.59 -6.06
CA ARG A 264 14.06 23.20 -4.83
C ARG A 264 15.37 22.58 -4.37
N ALA A 265 15.77 21.44 -4.93
CA ALA A 265 17.06 20.85 -4.62
C ALA A 265 18.19 21.71 -5.20
N VAL A 266 19.23 21.93 -4.40
CA VAL A 266 20.41 22.73 -4.79
C VAL A 266 21.11 22.07 -5.99
N ASN A 267 21.56 22.89 -6.96
CA ASN A 267 22.31 22.43 -8.14
C ASN A 267 21.61 21.35 -9.00
N ASN A 268 20.28 21.44 -9.12
CA ASN A 268 19.46 20.41 -9.76
C ASN A 268 19.03 20.72 -11.22
N LYS A 269 19.94 21.34 -12.00
CA LYS A 269 19.68 21.70 -13.42
C LYS A 269 19.83 20.50 -14.37
N ASN A 270 20.74 19.57 -14.07
CA ASN A 270 21.04 18.36 -14.85
C ASN A 270 20.62 17.07 -14.09
N TRP A 271 19.39 17.07 -13.58
CA TRP A 271 18.91 15.97 -12.73
C TRP A 271 18.87 14.65 -13.49
N SER A 272 18.34 14.65 -14.73
CA SER A 272 18.14 13.44 -15.53
C SER A 272 19.46 12.74 -15.85
N GLU A 273 20.52 13.48 -16.16
CA GLU A 273 21.85 12.95 -16.44
C GLU A 273 22.47 12.31 -15.19
N LYS A 274 22.42 13.03 -14.05
CA LYS A 274 22.90 12.51 -12.75
C LYS A 274 22.14 11.27 -12.32
N ALA A 275 20.83 11.26 -12.50
CA ALA A 275 19.98 10.12 -12.18
C ALA A 275 20.31 8.93 -13.08
N THR A 276 20.44 9.14 -14.39
CA THR A 276 20.83 8.11 -15.35
C THR A 276 22.17 7.46 -14.99
N GLN A 277 23.19 8.25 -14.68
CA GLN A 277 24.51 7.74 -14.29
C GLN A 277 24.44 6.84 -13.05
N LYS A 278 23.64 7.22 -12.04
CA LYS A 278 23.42 6.40 -10.83
C LYS A 278 22.63 5.12 -11.10
N LEU A 279 21.72 5.14 -12.06
CA LEU A 279 20.83 4.02 -12.35
C LEU A 279 21.41 3.00 -13.35
N LYS A 280 22.32 3.41 -14.23
CA LYS A 280 22.96 2.54 -15.24
C LYS A 280 23.46 1.19 -14.68
N PRO A 281 24.14 1.11 -13.53
CA PRO A 281 24.60 -0.17 -13.00
C PRO A 281 23.48 -1.11 -12.53
N ASN A 282 22.28 -0.59 -12.26
CA ASN A 282 21.22 -1.31 -11.56
C ASN A 282 19.96 -1.56 -12.42
N LEU A 283 19.76 -0.82 -13.52
CA LEU A 283 18.58 -0.97 -14.39
C LEU A 283 18.82 -1.83 -15.66
N VAL A 284 20.08 -2.14 -15.98
CA VAL A 284 20.48 -2.81 -17.24
C VAL A 284 20.89 -4.28 -17.01
N SER A 285 20.67 -4.83 -15.81
CA SER A 285 20.91 -6.25 -15.48
C SER A 285 19.64 -7.01 -15.11
#